data_AF-A0A848TB35-F1
#
_entry.id   AF-A0A848TB35-F1
#
_cell.length_a   1.000
_cell.length_b   1.000
_cell.length_c   1.000
_cell.angle_alpha   90.00
_cell.angle_beta   90.00
_cell.angle_gamma   90.00
#
_symmetry.space_group_name_H-M   'P 1'
#
loop_
_entity.id
_entity.type
_entity.pdbx_description
1 polymer ?
#
loop_
_entity_poly.entity_id
_entity_poly.type
_entity_poly.pdbx_seq_one_letter_code
_entity_poly.pdbx_strand_id
1 'polypeptide(L)' 'TITDQLKDGGRIVAIFLEGALGVVRVSYRIDGQMTWRFAFNAGAPVLSGFEASRAFVL' A
#
# COMPACT_ATOMS: atom_id res chain seq x y z
N THR A 1 -6.46 5.66 -9.99
CA THR A 1 -5.95 5.09 -8.72
C THR A 1 -4.49 5.48 -8.53
N ILE A 2 -3.87 5.29 -7.35
CA ILE A 2 -2.43 5.59 -7.17
C ILE A 2 -1.55 4.74 -8.10
N THR A 3 -1.98 3.51 -8.41
CA THR A 3 -1.27 2.61 -9.33
C THR A 3 -1.28 3.10 -10.78
N ASP A 4 -2.28 3.88 -11.20
CA ASP A 4 -2.37 4.46 -12.56
C ASP A 4 -1.36 5.58 -12.82
N GLN A 5 -0.74 6.10 -11.77
CA GLN A 5 0.31 7.11 -11.90
C GLN A 5 1.67 6.50 -12.19
N LEU A 6 1.82 5.17 -12.10
CA LEU A 6 3.06 4.49 -12.47
C LEU A 6 3.17 4.36 -13.99
N LYS A 7 4.34 4.73 -14.53
CA LYS A 7 4.75 4.34 -15.88
C LYS A 7 4.92 2.81 -15.97
N ASP A 8 4.84 2.28 -17.18
CA ASP A 8 5.23 0.89 -17.42
C ASP A 8 6.71 0.66 -17.09
N GLY A 9 7.02 -0.48 -16.48
CA GLY A 9 8.32 -0.75 -15.84
C GLY A 9 8.52 -0.05 -14.49
N GLY A 10 7.58 0.80 -14.05
CA GLY A 10 7.60 1.47 -12.77
C GLY A 10 7.42 0.50 -11.59
N ARG A 11 7.78 0.96 -10.39
CA ARG A 11 7.70 0.16 -9.16
C ARG A 11 7.10 0.96 -8.02
N ILE A 12 6.39 0.26 -7.14
CA ILE A 12 5.79 0.80 -5.93
C ILE A 12 5.98 -0.21 -4.80
N VAL A 13 6.18 0.32 -3.60
CA VAL A 13 6.27 -0.44 -2.35
C VAL A 13 5.23 0.13 -1.40
N ALA A 14 4.47 -0.74 -0.75
CA ALA A 14 3.46 -0.32 0.22
C ALA A 14 3.35 -1.34 1.35
N ILE A 15 2.96 -0.85 2.52
CA ILE A 15 2.58 -1.68 3.67
C ILE A 15 1.09 -2.00 3.54
N PHE A 16 0.77 -3.28 3.59
CA PHE A 16 -0.59 -3.80 3.66
C PHE A 16 -0.85 -4.26 5.08
N LEU A 17 -1.91 -3.79 5.71
CA LEU A 17 -2.34 -4.29 7.01
C LEU A 17 -3.13 -5.58 6.81
N GLU A 18 -2.61 -6.68 7.35
CA GLU A 18 -3.28 -7.97 7.47
C GLU A 18 -3.61 -8.21 8.94
N GLY A 19 -4.81 -7.77 9.36
CA GLY A 19 -5.14 -7.66 10.77
C GLY A 19 -4.25 -6.63 11.46
N ALA A 20 -3.48 -7.07 12.45
CA ALA A 20 -2.50 -6.23 13.16
C ALA A 20 -1.08 -6.29 12.56
N LEU A 21 -0.83 -7.17 11.58
CA LEU A 21 0.49 -7.34 10.98
C LEU A 21 0.65 -6.45 9.75
N GLY A 22 1.67 -5.61 9.75
CA GLY A 22 2.07 -4.86 8.56
C GLY A 22 2.95 -5.71 7.66
N VAL A 23 2.51 -5.92 6.42
CA VAL A 23 3.19 -6.71 5.39
C VAL A 23 3.62 -5.78 4.26
N VAL A 24 4.93 -5.55 4.13
CA VAL A 24 5.49 -4.78 3.01
C VAL A 24 5.46 -5.64 1.76
N ARG A 25 4.85 -5.11 0.71
CA ARG A 25 4.84 -5.73 -0.61
C ARG A 25 5.45 -4.78 -1.64
N VAL A 26 6.18 -5.35 -2.58
CA VAL A 26 6.70 -4.66 -3.76
C VAL A 26 5.93 -5.12 -4.99
N SER A 27 5.66 -4.20 -5.91
CA SER A 27 5.09 -4.50 -7.22
C SER A 27 5.81 -3.73 -8.31
N TYR A 28 5.82 -4.35 -9.49
CA TYR A 28 6.21 -3.73 -10.75
C TYR A 28 4.95 -3.58 -11.60
N ARG A 29 4.87 -2.49 -12.39
CA ARG A 29 3.86 -2.34 -13.43
C ARG A 29 4.42 -2.90 -14.71
N ILE A 30 3.85 -3.99 -15.21
CA ILE A 30 4.26 -4.66 -16.45
C ILE A 30 3.00 -4.89 -17.26
N ASP A 31 2.95 -4.36 -18.48
CA ASP A 31 1.80 -4.45 -19.39
C ASP A 31 0.50 -3.96 -18.72
N GLY A 32 0.61 -2.90 -17.93
CA GLY A 32 -0.53 -2.33 -17.19
C GLY A 32 -1.01 -3.14 -15.98
N GLN A 33 -0.38 -4.27 -15.68
CA GLN A 33 -0.74 -5.12 -14.55
C GLN A 33 0.21 -4.93 -13.37
N MET A 34 -0.31 -5.16 -12.17
CA MET A 34 0.43 -5.10 -10.92
C MET A 34 0.48 -6.50 -10.30
N THR A 35 1.67 -7.01 -10.03
CA THR A 35 1.87 -8.25 -9.28
C THR A 35 2.60 -7.97 -7.97
N TRP A 36 1.87 -8.06 -6.87
CA TRP A 36 2.40 -7.81 -5.53
C TRP A 36 3.11 -9.03 -4.97
N ARG A 37 4.32 -8.82 -4.45
CA ARG A 37 5.13 -9.86 -3.80
C ARG A 37 5.50 -9.43 -2.40
N PHE A 38 5.45 -10.39 -1.46
CA PHE A 38 5.95 -10.20 -0.10
C PHE A 38 7.43 -9.77 -0.13
N ALA A 39 7.77 -8.75 0.65
CA ALA A 39 9.15 -8.31 0.87
C ALA A 39 9.61 -8.62 2.30
N PHE A 40 8.92 -8.03 3.29
CA PHE A 40 9.20 -8.22 4.73
C PHE A 40 8.02 -7.70 5.58
N ASN A 41 8.04 -7.94 6.89
CA ASN A 41 7.05 -7.37 7.80
C ASN A 41 7.53 -6.03 8.37
N ALA A 42 6.69 -4.99 8.32
CA ALA A 42 6.93 -3.70 8.96
C ALA A 42 5.63 -2.94 9.18
N GLY A 43 5.60 -2.16 10.27
CA GLY A 43 4.54 -1.18 10.54
C GLY A 43 4.99 0.24 10.18
N ALA A 44 4.02 1.11 9.89
CA ALA A 44 4.22 2.54 9.72
C ALA A 44 2.99 3.30 10.25
N PRO A 45 3.15 4.55 10.71
CA PRO A 45 2.02 5.40 11.01
C PRO A 45 1.19 5.68 9.76
N VAL A 46 -0.09 6.00 9.95
CA VAL A 46 -0.94 6.50 8.88
C VAL A 46 -0.41 7.87 8.42
N LEU A 47 -0.40 8.10 7.10
CA LEU A 47 -0.01 9.40 6.56
C LEU A 47 -1.00 10.48 6.99
N SER A 48 -0.48 11.66 7.30
CA SER A 48 -1.31 12.82 7.62
C SER A 48 -2.28 13.12 6.49
N GLY A 49 -3.56 13.28 6.83
CA GLY A 49 -4.67 13.47 5.87
C GLY A 49 -5.28 12.18 5.32
N PHE A 50 -4.75 11.01 5.69
CA PHE A 50 -5.30 9.69 5.33
C PHE A 50 -5.88 8.95 6.54
N GLU A 51 -6.07 9.64 7.67
CA GLU A 51 -6.72 9.08 8.86
C GLU A 51 -8.20 8.79 8.56
N ALA A 52 -8.69 7.65 9.07
CA ALA A 52 -10.12 7.36 9.02
C ALA A 52 -10.88 8.39 9.87
N SER A 53 -11.94 8.99 9.30
CA SER A 53 -12.82 9.87 10.06
C SER A 53 -13.47 9.08 11.20
N ARG A 54 -13.40 9.61 12.42
CA ARG A 54 -14.01 8.97 13.59
C ARG A 54 -15.54 9.03 13.46
N ALA A 55 -16.16 7.93 13.05
CA ALA A 55 -17.59 7.88 12.73
C ALA A 55 -18.51 7.65 13.93
N PHE A 56 -17.98 7.24 15.09
CA PHE A 56 -18.77 7.05 16.30
C PHE A 56 -18.02 7.58 17.52
N VAL A 57 -18.61 8.57 18.19
CA VAL A 57 -18.22 9.07 19.51
C VAL A 57 -19.46 8.96 20.39
N LEU A 58 -19.32 8.33 21.56
CA LEU A 58 -20.32 8.26 22.62
C LEU A 58 -20.30 9.56 23.43
#